data_AF-A0A954BB50-F1
#
_entry.id   AF-A0A954BB50-F1
#
_cell.length_a   1.000
_cell.length_b   1.000
_cell.length_c   1.000
_cell.angle_alpha   90.00
_cell.angle_beta   90.00
_cell.angle_gamma   90.00
#
_symmetry.space_group_name_H-M   'P 1'
#
loop_
_entity.id
_entity.type
_entity.pdbx_description
1 polymer ?
#
loop_
_entity_poly.entity_id
_entity_poly.type
_entity_poly.pdbx_seq_one_letter_code
_entity_poly.pdbx_strand_id
1 'polypeptide(L)'
;EARKKTGAGLALWLMDDWPARLQASDEKTFAELDRDLRALLSSSSANFAISERMAREFSARYGAPFEVAHNGVRARDWSFSRAERAGPVRLRYAGSLAPDTALDSVLETAKAVSSLAAGGLPIVFEGRTQPHWLSKYGATFNRLKAVSMRASAMSTEDYRLWLSDADILLVAYNFDEATRRYLKSSFANKLPETLASGAAVLAYGPDDIETMAYVRASGVAETVCERSPQALEAAIKALAGDKARRRALGEKARAHAIAAFDLDAGRARLRARLAAASSPDAPADYEAKREERVQFEECAFVFEALGAKENAGVMIDVGAHVGGSLLPFARAGWKVFAFEPDKNNRAQLLAASAPFPDVRVSTKAVGALEAQGLAFYRSEVSTGISGLTPFHESHRLADRVDMTTLNRLITDEKIATVDFLKIDVEGHEMDVFDGLDFAKTKPRAIVAEFEDAKTKERGVSMHDLARRLEGEGYVVYVSEWHSVEAYGRKHSWRRLMAYPCETGEGAWGNLVAFIERPDAARFADAFGAALIGGPAGLGARAVAETIGEPPRPRSLYRRMADAIARRSPRLVRMLQPAVRFVRRLTGRPSGGGI
;
A
#
# COMPACT_ATOMS: atom_id res chain seq x y z
N GLU A 1 -3.32 0.38 29.87
CA GLU A 1 -3.26 1.79 30.32
C GLU A 1 -2.86 2.76 29.19
N ALA A 2 -1.75 2.51 28.48
CA ALA A 2 -1.29 3.36 27.35
C ALA A 2 -2.38 3.61 26.29
N ARG A 3 -3.14 2.58 25.89
CA ARG A 3 -4.29 2.74 24.98
C ARG A 3 -5.35 3.71 25.51
N LYS A 4 -5.70 3.63 26.80
CA LYS A 4 -6.68 4.54 27.42
C LYS A 4 -6.19 6.00 27.42
N LYS A 5 -4.87 6.20 27.50
CA LYS A 5 -4.23 7.53 27.50
C LYS A 5 -4.02 8.12 26.10
N THR A 6 -3.85 7.27 25.08
CA THR A 6 -3.44 7.69 23.73
C THR A 6 -4.54 7.57 22.68
N GLY A 7 -5.60 6.81 22.96
CA GLY A 7 -6.64 6.49 21.97
C GLY A 7 -6.18 5.55 20.85
N ALA A 8 -4.91 5.12 20.83
CA ALA A 8 -4.36 4.29 19.76
C ALA A 8 -4.96 2.86 19.76
N GLY A 9 -5.20 2.33 18.56
CA GLY A 9 -5.55 0.92 18.36
C GLY A 9 -4.49 -0.02 18.94
N LEU A 10 -4.92 -1.15 19.51
CA LEU A 10 -4.02 -2.18 20.00
C LEU A 10 -3.95 -3.30 18.96
N ALA A 11 -2.76 -3.61 18.46
CA ALA A 11 -2.51 -4.80 17.66
C ALA A 11 -1.64 -5.76 18.47
N LEU A 12 -2.03 -7.04 18.50
CA LEU A 12 -1.30 -8.09 19.23
C LEU A 12 -0.76 -9.11 18.23
N TRP A 13 0.47 -9.56 18.44
CA TRP A 13 1.09 -10.58 17.60
C TRP A 13 1.67 -11.67 18.49
N LEU A 14 1.06 -12.86 18.43
CA LEU A 14 1.53 -14.03 19.15
C LEU A 14 2.43 -14.86 18.22
N MET A 15 3.66 -15.10 18.69
CA MET A 15 4.73 -15.75 17.93
C MET A 15 4.89 -17.24 18.27
N ASP A 16 4.32 -17.68 19.38
CA ASP A 16 4.34 -19.06 19.86
C ASP A 16 3.12 -19.30 20.77
N ASP A 17 2.92 -20.55 21.19
CA ASP A 17 1.91 -20.93 22.18
C ASP A 17 2.53 -21.01 23.59
N TRP A 18 3.22 -19.94 23.99
CA TRP A 18 3.67 -19.79 25.38
C TRP A 18 2.53 -19.95 26.42
N PRO A 19 1.25 -19.59 26.16
CA PRO A 19 0.19 -19.80 27.14
C PRO A 19 -0.03 -21.29 27.45
N ALA A 20 -0.12 -22.14 26.42
CA ALA A 20 -0.28 -23.59 26.64
C ALA A 20 0.96 -24.22 27.32
N ARG A 21 2.15 -23.70 27.04
CA ARG A 21 3.38 -24.11 27.73
C ARG A 21 3.34 -23.71 29.21
N LEU A 22 2.97 -22.47 29.49
CA LEU A 22 2.90 -21.94 30.85
C LEU A 22 1.84 -22.67 31.67
N GLN A 23 0.67 -22.96 31.09
CA GLN A 23 -0.37 -23.76 31.75
C GLN A 23 0.16 -25.12 32.23
N ALA A 24 1.04 -25.75 31.45
CA ALA A 24 1.60 -27.05 31.78
C ALA A 24 2.68 -27.00 32.87
N SER A 25 3.43 -25.88 32.96
CA SER A 25 4.57 -25.76 33.88
C SER A 25 4.23 -24.99 35.17
N ASP A 26 3.32 -24.03 35.09
CA ASP A 26 2.92 -23.14 36.19
C ASP A 26 1.47 -22.69 36.00
N GLU A 27 0.54 -23.56 36.41
CA GLU A 27 -0.91 -23.34 36.25
C GLU A 27 -1.40 -22.07 36.96
N LYS A 28 -0.77 -21.70 38.08
CA LYS A 28 -1.14 -20.52 38.85
C LYS A 28 -0.79 -19.24 38.09
N THR A 29 0.45 -19.11 37.63
CA THR A 29 0.86 -17.94 36.83
C THR A 29 0.14 -17.89 35.50
N PHE A 30 -0.16 -19.06 34.90
CA PHE A 30 -1.02 -19.12 33.72
C PHE A 30 -2.41 -18.54 33.98
N ALA A 31 -3.09 -18.93 35.07
CA ALA A 31 -4.44 -18.45 35.35
C ALA A 31 -4.48 -16.90 35.51
N GLU A 32 -3.44 -16.32 36.10
CA GLU A 32 -3.31 -14.86 36.22
C GLU A 32 -3.10 -14.19 34.85
N LEU A 33 -2.16 -14.69 34.04
CA LEU A 33 -1.82 -14.09 32.74
C LEU A 33 -2.85 -14.36 31.64
N ASP A 34 -3.54 -15.51 31.64
CA ASP A 34 -4.54 -15.85 30.63
C ASP A 34 -5.75 -14.91 30.70
N ARG A 35 -6.15 -14.54 31.92
CA ARG A 35 -7.21 -13.53 32.13
C ARG A 35 -6.83 -12.19 31.48
N ASP A 36 -5.61 -11.74 31.73
CA ASP A 36 -5.14 -10.45 31.21
C ASP A 36 -4.92 -10.51 29.68
N LEU A 37 -4.41 -11.63 29.17
CA LEU A 37 -4.27 -11.88 27.74
C LEU A 37 -5.63 -11.87 27.03
N ARG A 38 -6.65 -12.53 27.59
CA ARG A 38 -8.02 -12.51 27.05
C ARG A 38 -8.58 -11.10 26.99
N ALA A 39 -8.39 -10.31 28.05
CA ALA A 39 -8.84 -8.91 28.07
C ALA A 39 -8.09 -8.05 27.04
N LEU A 40 -6.80 -8.31 26.80
CA LEU A 40 -6.04 -7.65 25.75
C LEU A 40 -6.55 -8.04 24.37
N LEU A 41 -6.74 -9.33 24.09
CA LEU A 41 -7.22 -9.88 22.82
C LEU A 41 -8.66 -9.50 22.49
N SER A 42 -9.54 -9.42 23.50
CA SER A 42 -10.93 -9.01 23.29
C SER A 42 -11.05 -7.51 22.99
N SER A 43 -10.02 -6.74 23.36
CA SER A 43 -10.02 -5.30 23.19
C SER A 43 -9.12 -4.85 22.02
N SER A 44 -8.26 -5.71 21.50
CA SER A 44 -7.40 -5.41 20.37
C SER A 44 -8.19 -5.27 19.08
N SER A 45 -7.65 -4.44 18.19
CA SER A 45 -8.26 -4.14 16.91
C SER A 45 -7.73 -5.04 15.78
N ALA A 46 -6.59 -5.69 16.01
CA ALA A 46 -6.04 -6.72 15.15
C ALA A 46 -5.22 -7.71 15.97
N ASN A 47 -5.32 -9.00 15.64
CA ASN A 47 -4.50 -10.05 16.23
C ASN A 47 -3.81 -10.83 15.14
N PHE A 48 -2.52 -11.12 15.34
CA PHE A 48 -1.69 -11.83 14.38
C PHE A 48 -1.13 -13.10 15.00
N ALA A 49 -1.07 -14.15 14.19
CA ALA A 49 -0.43 -15.42 14.47
C ALA A 49 0.54 -15.77 13.34
N ILE A 50 1.47 -16.70 13.59
CA ILE A 50 2.53 -17.03 12.62
C ILE A 50 2.16 -18.16 11.65
N SER A 51 1.00 -18.78 11.81
CA SER A 51 0.52 -19.85 10.93
C SER A 51 -1.00 -19.88 10.86
N GLU A 52 -1.50 -20.51 9.79
CA GLU A 52 -2.93 -20.74 9.59
C GLU A 52 -3.54 -21.58 10.72
N ARG A 53 -2.85 -22.64 11.16
CA ARG A 53 -3.30 -23.43 12.30
C ARG A 53 -3.33 -22.61 13.59
N MET A 54 -2.29 -21.83 13.89
CA MET A 54 -2.25 -21.01 15.10
C MET A 54 -3.35 -19.96 15.07
N ALA A 55 -3.58 -19.30 13.93
CA ALA A 55 -4.68 -18.35 13.77
C ALA A 55 -6.04 -19.00 14.09
N ARG A 56 -6.33 -20.17 13.50
CA ARG A 56 -7.58 -20.90 13.78
C ARG A 56 -7.71 -21.33 15.24
N GLU A 57 -6.67 -21.94 15.81
CA GLU A 57 -6.69 -22.43 17.19
C GLU A 57 -6.84 -21.28 18.18
N PHE A 58 -6.14 -20.16 17.97
CA PHE A 58 -6.20 -18.99 18.84
C PHE A 58 -7.52 -18.24 18.67
N SER A 59 -8.07 -18.16 17.46
CA SER A 59 -9.40 -17.61 17.27
C SER A 59 -10.47 -18.38 18.02
N ALA A 60 -10.43 -19.71 17.98
CA ALA A 60 -11.33 -20.54 18.76
C ALA A 60 -11.09 -20.41 20.28
N ARG A 61 -9.82 -20.41 20.72
CA ARG A 61 -9.45 -20.37 22.13
C ARG A 61 -9.80 -19.05 22.81
N TYR A 62 -9.65 -17.94 22.10
CA TYR A 62 -9.78 -16.59 22.67
C TYR A 62 -11.04 -15.85 22.21
N GLY A 63 -11.81 -16.40 21.27
CA GLY A 63 -13.02 -15.75 20.75
C GLY A 63 -12.75 -14.44 20.00
N ALA A 64 -11.54 -14.29 19.43
CA ALA A 64 -11.10 -13.10 18.70
C ALA A 64 -10.51 -13.49 17.33
N PRO A 65 -10.73 -12.72 16.25
CA PRO A 65 -10.16 -13.05 14.94
C PRO A 65 -8.64 -12.90 14.96
N PHE A 66 -7.94 -13.85 14.35
CA PHE A 66 -6.50 -13.84 14.12
C PHE A 66 -6.19 -13.93 12.62
N GLU A 67 -5.21 -13.15 12.19
CA GLU A 67 -4.67 -13.14 10.84
C GLU A 67 -3.24 -13.68 10.81
N VAL A 68 -2.80 -14.20 9.67
CA VAL A 68 -1.46 -14.74 9.53
C VAL A 68 -0.47 -13.63 9.17
N ALA A 69 0.57 -13.48 10.01
CA ALA A 69 1.75 -12.70 9.73
C ALA A 69 3.00 -13.51 10.10
N HIS A 70 3.80 -13.86 9.11
CA HIS A 70 5.05 -14.60 9.28
C HIS A 70 6.17 -13.99 8.43
N ASN A 71 7.38 -14.53 8.61
CA ASN A 71 8.56 -14.12 7.86
C ASN A 71 8.38 -14.33 6.34
N GLY A 72 9.14 -13.58 5.56
CA GLY A 72 9.08 -13.61 4.10
C GLY A 72 10.42 -13.28 3.45
N VAL A 73 10.43 -13.34 2.13
CA VAL A 73 11.59 -13.09 1.26
C VAL A 73 11.25 -12.10 0.15
N ARG A 74 12.28 -11.48 -0.43
CA ARG A 74 12.14 -10.68 -1.65
C ARG A 74 12.85 -11.37 -2.78
N ALA A 75 12.20 -11.53 -3.93
CA ALA A 75 12.81 -12.22 -5.07
C ALA A 75 14.19 -11.64 -5.47
N ARG A 76 14.34 -10.30 -5.39
CA ARG A 76 15.60 -9.59 -5.71
C ARG A 76 16.78 -9.99 -4.82
N ASP A 77 16.51 -10.35 -3.57
CA ASP A 77 17.52 -10.73 -2.57
C ASP A 77 18.09 -12.14 -2.80
N TRP A 78 17.48 -12.93 -3.70
CA TRP A 78 17.79 -14.34 -3.97
C TRP A 78 18.14 -14.58 -5.44
N SER A 79 18.59 -13.55 -6.15
CA SER A 79 18.91 -13.57 -7.60
C SER A 79 20.23 -14.24 -7.96
N PHE A 80 20.64 -15.25 -7.19
CA PHE A 80 21.90 -15.95 -7.40
C PHE A 80 21.79 -17.01 -8.50
N SER A 81 22.77 -17.02 -9.41
CA SER A 81 22.94 -18.10 -10.37
C SER A 81 23.75 -19.22 -9.71
N ARG A 82 23.22 -20.44 -9.75
CA ARG A 82 23.93 -21.61 -9.23
C ARG A 82 25.00 -22.02 -10.25
N ALA A 83 26.27 -21.84 -9.90
CA ALA A 83 27.37 -22.36 -10.70
C ALA A 83 27.33 -23.90 -10.70
N GLU A 84 27.54 -24.53 -11.86
CA GLU A 84 27.76 -25.96 -11.90
C GLU A 84 29.06 -26.30 -11.18
N ARG A 85 29.01 -27.30 -10.30
CA ARG A 85 30.15 -27.65 -9.45
C ARG A 85 30.40 -29.15 -9.51
N ALA A 86 31.66 -29.52 -9.76
CA ALA A 86 32.15 -30.88 -9.58
C ALA A 86 32.41 -31.15 -8.09
N GLY A 87 32.15 -32.38 -7.63
CA GLY A 87 32.42 -32.81 -6.26
C GLY A 87 31.19 -33.39 -5.54
N PRO A 88 31.29 -33.62 -4.23
CA PRO A 88 30.23 -34.25 -3.47
C PRO A 88 29.00 -33.35 -3.34
N VAL A 89 27.83 -33.99 -3.28
CA VAL A 89 26.54 -33.36 -2.99
C VAL A 89 26.61 -32.71 -1.61
N ARG A 90 26.25 -31.43 -1.51
CA ARG A 90 26.24 -30.68 -0.25
C ARG A 90 24.85 -30.63 0.38
N LEU A 91 24.67 -31.39 1.47
CA LEU A 91 23.50 -31.25 2.33
C LEU A 91 23.82 -30.25 3.45
N ARG A 92 23.08 -29.14 3.50
CA ARG A 92 23.34 -28.02 4.41
C ARG A 92 22.24 -27.82 5.43
N TYR A 93 22.64 -27.38 6.61
CA TYR A 93 21.75 -26.98 7.70
C TYR A 93 22.19 -25.65 8.27
N ALA A 94 21.24 -24.73 8.48
CA ALA A 94 21.47 -23.49 9.21
C ALA A 94 20.39 -23.32 10.28
N GLY A 95 20.73 -23.43 11.56
CA GLY A 95 19.69 -23.51 12.59
C GLY A 95 20.21 -23.59 14.01
N SER A 96 19.25 -23.47 14.94
CA SER A 96 19.45 -23.71 16.36
C SER A 96 19.48 -25.21 16.63
N LEU A 97 20.48 -25.69 17.37
CA LEU A 97 20.54 -27.08 17.83
C LEU A 97 19.87 -27.22 19.21
N ALA A 98 18.69 -26.61 19.37
CA ALA A 98 17.96 -26.68 20.62
C ALA A 98 17.38 -28.10 20.84
N PRO A 99 17.60 -28.72 22.02
CA PRO A 99 17.18 -30.10 22.30
C PRO A 99 15.67 -30.35 22.22
N ASP A 100 14.87 -29.33 22.47
CA ASP A 100 13.40 -29.35 22.46
C ASP A 100 12.82 -28.90 21.10
N THR A 101 13.64 -28.90 20.04
CA THR A 101 13.21 -28.51 18.69
C THR A 101 13.79 -29.39 17.59
N ALA A 102 15.12 -29.45 17.44
CA ALA A 102 15.73 -29.99 16.21
C ALA A 102 17.04 -30.77 16.40
N LEU A 103 17.66 -30.75 17.59
CA LEU A 103 18.98 -31.34 17.81
C LEU A 103 19.09 -32.80 17.35
N ASP A 104 18.14 -33.64 17.77
CA ASP A 104 18.19 -35.07 17.52
C ASP A 104 17.97 -35.38 16.04
N SER A 105 16.98 -34.75 15.41
CA SER A 105 16.71 -34.95 13.99
C SER A 105 17.84 -34.43 13.07
N VAL A 106 18.49 -33.34 13.46
CA VAL A 106 19.69 -32.84 12.75
C VAL A 106 20.87 -33.80 12.93
N LEU A 107 21.07 -34.35 14.13
CA LEU A 107 22.11 -35.34 14.39
C LEU A 107 21.85 -36.67 13.68
N GLU A 108 20.61 -37.14 13.64
CA GLU A 108 20.19 -38.32 12.88
C GLU A 108 20.45 -38.14 11.38
N THR A 109 20.15 -36.95 10.83
CA THR A 109 20.48 -36.61 9.45
C THR A 109 22.00 -36.61 9.21
N ALA A 110 22.79 -36.03 10.12
CA ALA A 110 24.25 -36.03 10.02
C ALA A 110 24.83 -37.46 10.09
N LYS A 111 24.29 -38.33 10.95
CA LYS A 111 24.66 -39.75 11.03
C LYS A 111 24.32 -40.50 9.75
N ALA A 112 23.13 -40.27 9.18
CA ALA A 112 22.74 -40.84 7.89
C ALA A 112 23.71 -40.41 6.79
N VAL A 113 24.03 -39.12 6.67
CA VAL A 113 25.04 -38.64 5.69
C VAL A 113 26.41 -39.29 5.93
N SER A 114 26.86 -39.40 7.17
CA SER A 114 28.13 -40.06 7.51
C SER A 114 28.13 -41.55 7.12
N SER A 115 27.04 -42.26 7.34
CA SER A 115 26.83 -43.66 6.95
C SER A 115 26.91 -43.82 5.42
N LEU A 116 26.18 -42.99 4.68
CA LEU A 116 26.17 -42.97 3.22
C LEU A 116 27.54 -42.65 2.62
N ALA A 117 28.25 -41.67 3.18
CA ALA A 117 29.60 -41.31 2.77
C ALA A 117 30.62 -42.40 3.10
N ALA A 118 30.44 -43.14 4.19
CA ALA A 118 31.23 -44.33 4.48
C ALA A 118 30.98 -45.45 3.47
N GLY A 119 29.73 -45.60 3.01
CA GLY A 119 29.32 -46.52 1.95
C GLY A 119 29.67 -46.08 0.51
N GLY A 120 30.41 -44.97 0.34
CA GLY A 120 30.94 -44.53 -0.96
C GLY A 120 30.09 -43.51 -1.72
N LEU A 121 28.95 -43.06 -1.18
CA LEU A 121 28.17 -41.98 -1.80
C LEU A 121 28.93 -40.65 -1.67
N PRO A 122 29.18 -39.89 -2.75
CA PRO A 122 29.89 -38.61 -2.67
C PRO A 122 28.95 -37.53 -2.13
N ILE A 123 28.78 -37.48 -0.81
CA ILE A 123 27.92 -36.53 -0.09
C ILE A 123 28.64 -35.98 1.15
N VAL A 124 28.35 -34.73 1.50
CA VAL A 124 28.85 -34.08 2.72
C VAL A 124 27.71 -33.36 3.45
N PHE A 125 27.81 -33.28 4.78
CA PHE A 125 26.94 -32.49 5.64
C PHE A 125 27.69 -31.24 6.12
N GLU A 126 27.12 -30.05 5.87
CA GLU A 126 27.67 -28.77 6.32
C GLU A 126 26.65 -27.99 7.15
N GLY A 127 26.93 -27.81 8.44
CA GLY A 127 26.06 -27.16 9.40
C GLY A 127 26.59 -25.79 9.88
N ARG A 128 25.67 -24.84 10.07
CA ARG A 128 25.90 -23.54 10.70
C ARG A 128 24.96 -23.33 11.87
N THR A 129 25.52 -23.09 13.05
CA THR A 129 24.75 -22.89 14.30
C THR A 129 25.34 -21.77 15.15
N GLN A 130 24.57 -21.27 16.11
CA GLN A 130 25.02 -20.25 17.06
C GLN A 130 26.22 -20.74 17.89
N PRO A 131 27.17 -19.85 18.27
CA PRO A 131 28.39 -20.24 18.99
C PRO A 131 28.16 -21.06 20.26
N HIS A 132 27.10 -20.77 21.02
CA HIS A 132 26.79 -21.51 22.25
C HIS A 132 26.40 -22.97 21.96
N TRP A 133 25.61 -23.22 20.91
CA TRP A 133 25.30 -24.58 20.49
C TRP A 133 26.50 -25.29 19.88
N LEU A 134 27.34 -24.58 19.13
CA LEU A 134 28.57 -25.14 18.59
C LEU A 134 29.50 -25.61 19.71
N SER A 135 29.66 -24.81 20.77
CA SER A 135 30.46 -25.18 21.94
C SER A 135 29.93 -26.46 22.59
N LYS A 136 28.61 -26.59 22.71
CA LYS A 136 27.97 -27.74 23.37
C LYS A 136 27.96 -29.02 22.53
N TYR A 137 27.70 -28.92 21.22
CA TYR A 137 27.39 -30.07 20.37
C TYR A 137 28.35 -30.24 19.18
N GLY A 138 29.13 -29.23 18.84
CA GLY A 138 29.98 -29.23 17.64
C GLY A 138 30.95 -30.40 17.57
N ALA A 139 31.56 -30.78 18.70
CA ALA A 139 32.45 -31.95 18.76
C ALA A 139 31.74 -33.26 18.41
N THR A 140 30.47 -33.42 18.81
CA THR A 140 29.66 -34.60 18.49
C THR A 140 29.41 -34.71 16.98
N PHE A 141 29.06 -33.60 16.34
CA PHE A 141 28.87 -33.56 14.88
C PHE A 141 30.18 -33.75 14.12
N ASN A 142 31.24 -33.04 14.51
CA ASN A 142 32.52 -33.00 13.80
C ASN A 142 33.35 -34.29 13.91
N ARG A 143 32.97 -35.23 14.78
CA ARG A 143 33.55 -36.59 14.82
C ARG A 143 33.01 -37.51 13.74
N LEU A 144 31.89 -37.18 13.12
CA LEU A 144 31.27 -37.98 12.07
C LEU A 144 32.00 -37.76 10.73
N LYS A 145 32.09 -38.83 9.92
CA LYS A 145 32.74 -38.76 8.60
C LYS A 145 31.92 -37.87 7.67
N ALA A 146 32.59 -37.02 6.90
CA ALA A 146 31.95 -36.13 5.93
C ALA A 146 30.95 -35.12 6.54
N VAL A 147 31.02 -34.87 7.85
CA VAL A 147 30.19 -33.91 8.57
C VAL A 147 31.06 -32.76 9.07
N SER A 148 30.57 -31.54 8.91
CA SER A 148 31.16 -30.35 9.54
C SER A 148 30.06 -29.45 10.12
N MET A 149 30.30 -28.94 11.32
CA MET A 149 29.45 -28.00 12.04
C MET A 149 30.34 -26.81 12.44
N ARG A 150 29.94 -25.60 12.05
CA ARG A 150 30.69 -24.37 12.28
C ARG A 150 29.80 -23.25 12.82
N ALA A 151 30.42 -22.20 13.34
CA ALA A 151 29.71 -21.04 13.84
C ALA A 151 28.99 -20.30 12.69
N SER A 152 27.82 -19.75 12.99
CA SER A 152 27.07 -18.83 12.14
C SER A 152 27.69 -17.42 12.23
N ALA A 153 28.85 -17.24 11.60
CA ALA A 153 29.53 -15.95 11.46
C ALA A 153 29.66 -15.65 9.95
N MET A 154 28.60 -15.11 9.36
CA MET A 154 28.51 -14.74 7.95
C MET A 154 27.75 -13.43 7.83
N SER A 155 28.11 -12.60 6.85
CA SER A 155 27.24 -11.49 6.45
C SER A 155 25.91 -12.02 5.92
N THR A 156 24.89 -11.17 5.83
CA THR A 156 23.60 -11.57 5.25
C THR A 156 23.75 -12.04 3.79
N GLU A 157 24.64 -11.41 3.02
CA GLU A 157 24.91 -11.78 1.63
C GLU A 157 25.63 -13.13 1.54
N ASP A 158 26.70 -13.33 2.33
CA ASP A 158 27.42 -14.60 2.38
C ASP A 158 26.52 -15.76 2.82
N TYR A 159 25.61 -15.51 3.76
CA TYR A 159 24.63 -16.50 4.22
C TYR A 159 23.68 -16.90 3.09
N ARG A 160 23.14 -15.95 2.33
CA ARG A 160 22.23 -16.23 1.21
C ARG A 160 22.95 -16.96 0.06
N LEU A 161 24.18 -16.55 -0.24
CA LEU A 161 25.06 -17.25 -1.19
C LEU A 161 25.33 -18.69 -0.73
N TRP A 162 25.65 -18.87 0.55
CA TRP A 162 25.91 -20.19 1.14
C TRP A 162 24.67 -21.08 1.15
N LEU A 163 23.47 -20.55 1.37
CA LEU A 163 22.24 -21.33 1.20
C LEU A 163 21.99 -21.70 -0.26
N SER A 164 22.16 -20.76 -1.18
CA SER A 164 21.91 -20.96 -2.63
C SER A 164 22.92 -21.91 -3.29
N ASP A 165 24.12 -22.04 -2.73
CA ASP A 165 25.15 -23.00 -3.16
C ASP A 165 24.92 -24.43 -2.61
N ALA A 166 23.90 -24.67 -1.79
CA ALA A 166 23.54 -26.01 -1.34
C ALA A 166 23.00 -26.88 -2.48
N ASP A 167 23.25 -28.19 -2.44
CA ASP A 167 22.49 -29.15 -3.24
C ASP A 167 21.14 -29.47 -2.58
N ILE A 168 21.19 -29.67 -1.27
CA ILE A 168 20.05 -30.03 -0.43
C ILE A 168 20.11 -29.16 0.83
N LEU A 169 18.99 -28.56 1.22
CA LEU A 169 18.83 -27.87 2.50
C LEU A 169 17.93 -28.67 3.44
N LEU A 170 18.34 -28.77 4.70
CA LEU A 170 17.62 -29.48 5.74
C LEU A 170 16.72 -28.53 6.55
N VAL A 171 15.44 -28.88 6.63
CA VAL A 171 14.51 -28.40 7.67
C VAL A 171 14.19 -29.59 8.56
N ALA A 172 14.44 -29.50 9.87
CA ALA A 172 14.30 -30.65 10.75
C ALA A 172 13.66 -30.33 12.09
N TYR A 173 12.86 -31.28 12.59
CA TYR A 173 12.20 -31.23 13.89
C TYR A 173 12.27 -32.59 14.58
N ASN A 174 12.47 -32.59 15.89
CA ASN A 174 12.50 -33.82 16.68
C ASN A 174 11.12 -34.49 16.71
N PHE A 175 11.13 -35.81 16.89
CA PHE A 175 9.94 -36.65 16.96
C PHE A 175 9.40 -36.84 18.39
N ASP A 176 10.12 -36.33 19.40
CA ASP A 176 9.69 -36.43 20.79
C ASP A 176 8.42 -35.62 21.06
N GLU A 177 7.63 -36.07 22.03
CA GLU A 177 6.33 -35.49 22.36
C GLU A 177 6.45 -34.03 22.82
N ALA A 178 7.52 -33.66 23.53
CA ALA A 178 7.71 -32.30 24.02
C ALA A 178 7.90 -31.32 22.85
N THR A 179 8.75 -31.67 21.88
CA THR A 179 8.93 -30.91 20.64
C THR A 179 7.62 -30.82 19.85
N ARG A 180 6.92 -31.94 19.65
CA ARG A 180 5.63 -31.98 18.93
C ARG A 180 4.59 -31.07 19.56
N ARG A 181 4.47 -31.12 20.89
CA ARG A 181 3.57 -30.26 21.65
C ARG A 181 3.95 -28.79 21.52
N TYR A 182 5.23 -28.47 21.65
CA TYR A 182 5.71 -27.09 21.61
C TYR A 182 5.59 -26.45 20.22
N LEU A 183 5.85 -27.23 19.16
CA LEU A 183 5.91 -26.73 17.79
C LEU A 183 4.66 -27.03 16.96
N LYS A 184 3.62 -27.66 17.54
CA LYS A 184 2.40 -28.12 16.85
C LYS A 184 1.83 -27.08 15.88
N SER A 185 1.79 -25.82 16.30
CA SER A 185 1.22 -24.70 15.53
C SER A 185 2.26 -23.68 15.07
N SER A 186 3.55 -23.96 15.32
CA SER A 186 4.67 -23.08 14.99
C SER A 186 5.09 -23.20 13.53
N PHE A 187 5.44 -22.06 12.94
CA PHE A 187 5.92 -21.96 11.56
C PHE A 187 7.39 -21.58 11.50
N ALA A 188 8.21 -22.33 10.75
CA ALA A 188 9.65 -22.06 10.70
C ALA A 188 9.97 -20.70 10.06
N ASN A 189 10.64 -19.85 10.84
CA ASN A 189 11.17 -18.56 10.36
C ASN A 189 12.11 -18.68 9.15
N LYS A 190 12.81 -19.81 9.04
CA LYS A 190 13.81 -20.08 7.98
C LYS A 190 13.23 -20.75 6.75
N LEU A 191 11.98 -21.22 6.80
CA LEU A 191 11.38 -21.91 5.68
C LEU A 191 11.33 -21.02 4.42
N PRO A 192 10.91 -19.73 4.49
CA PRO A 192 10.91 -18.86 3.31
C PRO A 192 12.29 -18.75 2.64
N GLU A 193 13.35 -18.54 3.42
CA GLU A 193 14.72 -18.42 2.92
C GLU A 193 15.25 -19.73 2.34
N THR A 194 14.93 -20.85 2.99
CA THR A 194 15.33 -22.19 2.54
C THR A 194 14.72 -22.50 1.18
N LEU A 195 13.43 -22.20 0.99
CA LEU A 195 12.75 -22.39 -0.28
C LEU A 195 13.24 -21.38 -1.35
N ALA A 196 13.44 -20.12 -0.98
CA ALA A 196 13.90 -19.07 -1.90
C ALA A 196 15.30 -19.31 -2.48
N SER A 197 16.16 -20.04 -1.77
CA SER A 197 17.51 -20.41 -2.21
C SER A 197 17.53 -21.17 -3.54
N GLY A 198 16.45 -21.86 -3.89
CA GLY A 198 16.40 -22.74 -5.06
C GLY A 198 17.16 -24.06 -4.92
N ALA A 199 17.67 -24.39 -3.73
CA ALA A 199 18.16 -25.73 -3.42
C ALA A 199 16.99 -26.70 -3.19
N ALA A 200 17.22 -28.00 -3.39
CA ALA A 200 16.23 -29.01 -3.01
C ALA A 200 16.07 -29.00 -1.49
N VAL A 201 14.84 -29.06 -0.97
CA VAL A 201 14.61 -29.10 0.47
C VAL A 201 14.29 -30.52 0.92
N LEU A 202 15.01 -31.00 1.93
CA LEU A 202 14.67 -32.19 2.70
C LEU A 202 14.07 -31.74 4.03
N ALA A 203 12.81 -32.09 4.27
CA ALA A 203 12.12 -31.83 5.51
C ALA A 203 11.99 -33.14 6.32
N TYR A 204 12.58 -33.18 7.52
CA TYR A 204 12.59 -34.37 8.38
C TYR A 204 11.98 -34.06 9.75
N GLY A 205 10.82 -34.65 10.04
CA GLY A 205 10.10 -34.39 11.29
C GLY A 205 8.65 -34.86 11.23
N PRO A 206 7.96 -34.91 12.37
CA PRO A 206 6.60 -35.43 12.45
C PRO A 206 5.60 -34.53 11.69
N ASP A 207 4.64 -35.12 10.98
CA ASP A 207 3.70 -34.42 10.09
C ASP A 207 2.57 -33.69 10.81
N ASP A 208 2.48 -33.83 12.12
CA ASP A 208 1.55 -33.08 12.96
C ASP A 208 2.10 -31.70 13.39
N ILE A 209 3.37 -31.40 13.12
CA ILE A 209 3.92 -30.04 13.25
C ILE A 209 3.50 -29.22 12.02
N GLU A 210 2.96 -28.01 12.25
CA GLU A 210 2.39 -27.16 11.19
C GLU A 210 3.34 -26.91 10.01
N THR A 211 4.63 -26.67 10.28
CA THR A 211 5.63 -26.50 9.21
C THR A 211 5.74 -27.77 8.34
N MET A 212 5.79 -28.95 8.96
CA MET A 212 5.90 -30.24 8.25
C MET A 212 4.64 -30.55 7.45
N ALA A 213 3.47 -30.32 8.04
CA ALA A 213 2.18 -30.44 7.35
C ALA A 213 2.12 -29.54 6.11
N TYR A 214 2.56 -28.28 6.25
CA TYR A 214 2.57 -27.29 5.18
C TYR A 214 3.47 -27.69 4.00
N VAL A 215 4.73 -28.06 4.27
CA VAL A 215 5.67 -28.43 3.19
C VAL A 215 5.27 -29.72 2.49
N ARG A 216 4.65 -30.66 3.21
CA ARG A 216 4.09 -31.88 2.65
C ARG A 216 2.90 -31.58 1.73
N ALA A 217 1.95 -30.76 2.19
CA ALA A 217 0.75 -30.41 1.42
C ALA A 217 1.08 -29.61 0.15
N SER A 218 2.05 -28.70 0.21
CA SER A 218 2.50 -27.92 -0.95
C SER A 218 3.41 -28.72 -1.91
N GLY A 219 4.01 -29.80 -1.42
CA GLY A 219 4.92 -30.66 -2.19
C GLY A 219 6.17 -29.93 -2.67
N VAL A 220 6.66 -28.96 -1.89
CA VAL A 220 7.84 -28.12 -2.19
C VAL A 220 9.13 -28.67 -1.61
N ALA A 221 9.04 -29.77 -0.85
CA ALA A 221 10.17 -30.44 -0.23
C ALA A 221 10.00 -31.96 -0.32
N GLU A 222 11.12 -32.69 -0.26
CA GLU A 222 11.11 -34.11 0.06
C GLU A 222 10.83 -34.27 1.55
N THR A 223 9.76 -34.94 1.92
CA THR A 223 9.35 -35.06 3.33
C THR A 223 9.56 -36.47 3.86
N VAL A 224 10.24 -36.58 4.99
CA VAL A 224 10.36 -37.81 5.78
C VAL A 224 9.66 -37.57 7.12
N CYS A 225 8.46 -38.14 7.27
CA CYS A 225 7.57 -37.87 8.40
C CYS A 225 7.51 -38.98 9.45
N GLU A 226 8.29 -40.05 9.25
CA GLU A 226 8.48 -41.12 10.21
C GLU A 226 9.91 -41.10 10.74
N ARG A 227 10.09 -41.44 12.02
CA ARG A 227 11.41 -41.56 12.62
C ARG A 227 12.04 -42.89 12.21
N SER A 228 12.61 -42.93 11.01
CA SER A 228 13.16 -44.13 10.39
C SER A 228 14.52 -43.81 9.76
N PRO A 229 15.64 -44.34 10.31
CA PRO A 229 16.95 -44.20 9.70
C PRO A 229 16.99 -44.67 8.25
N GLN A 230 16.27 -45.75 7.93
CA GLN A 230 16.19 -46.32 6.59
C GLN A 230 15.45 -45.38 5.63
N ALA A 231 14.32 -44.81 6.03
CA ALA A 231 13.58 -43.86 5.20
C ALA A 231 14.37 -42.57 4.99
N LEU A 232 15.04 -42.07 6.04
CA LEU A 232 15.89 -40.90 5.95
C LEU A 232 17.07 -41.12 5.01
N GLU A 233 17.78 -42.25 5.14
CA GLU A 233 18.86 -42.61 4.21
C GLU A 233 18.35 -42.77 2.78
N ALA A 234 17.18 -43.39 2.57
CA ALA A 234 16.58 -43.56 1.25
C ALA A 234 16.25 -42.22 0.59
N ALA A 235 15.65 -41.27 1.33
CA ALA A 235 15.35 -39.94 0.84
C ALA A 235 16.62 -39.15 0.48
N ILE A 236 17.66 -39.22 1.33
CA ILE A 236 18.96 -38.59 1.06
C ILE A 236 19.61 -39.20 -0.17
N LYS A 237 19.63 -40.55 -0.31
CA LYS A 237 20.16 -41.24 -1.49
C LYS A 237 19.42 -40.82 -2.76
N ALA A 238 18.09 -40.77 -2.71
CA ALA A 238 17.26 -40.41 -3.86
C ALA A 238 17.55 -38.98 -4.33
N LEU A 239 17.61 -38.02 -3.40
CA LEU A 239 17.98 -36.64 -3.74
C LEU A 239 19.42 -36.55 -4.22
N ALA A 240 20.38 -37.22 -3.58
CA ALA A 240 21.80 -37.13 -3.96
C ALA A 240 22.08 -37.75 -5.35
N GLY A 241 21.40 -38.85 -5.69
CA GLY A 241 21.58 -39.58 -6.94
C GLY A 241 20.94 -38.91 -8.17
N ASP A 242 20.00 -37.98 -8.00
CA ASP A 242 19.25 -37.39 -9.10
C ASP A 242 19.35 -35.85 -9.13
N LYS A 243 20.25 -35.35 -9.98
CA LYS A 243 20.47 -33.90 -10.17
C LYS A 243 19.23 -33.23 -10.78
N ALA A 244 18.52 -33.89 -11.69
CA ALA A 244 17.35 -33.32 -12.36
C ALA A 244 16.20 -33.15 -11.36
N ARG A 245 15.96 -34.16 -10.51
CA ARG A 245 14.99 -34.07 -9.41
C ARG A 245 15.32 -32.95 -8.45
N ARG A 246 16.59 -32.80 -8.03
CA ARG A 246 16.97 -31.68 -7.14
C ARG A 246 16.68 -30.32 -7.76
N ARG A 247 16.99 -30.16 -9.05
CA ARG A 247 16.73 -28.92 -9.80
C ARG A 247 15.23 -28.62 -9.87
N ALA A 248 14.42 -29.60 -10.27
CA ALA A 248 12.97 -29.43 -10.37
C ALA A 248 12.33 -29.10 -9.01
N LEU A 249 12.74 -29.79 -7.94
CA LEU A 249 12.26 -29.51 -6.60
C LEU A 249 12.66 -28.13 -6.10
N GLY A 250 13.91 -27.71 -6.36
CA GLY A 250 14.41 -26.38 -6.01
C GLY A 250 13.72 -25.24 -6.78
N GLU A 251 13.47 -25.42 -8.08
CA GLU A 251 12.72 -24.46 -8.90
C GLU A 251 11.27 -24.31 -8.38
N LYS A 252 10.61 -25.44 -8.06
CA LYS A 252 9.28 -25.44 -7.45
C LYS A 252 9.27 -24.74 -6.08
N ALA A 253 10.24 -25.07 -5.21
CA ALA A 253 10.39 -24.45 -3.90
C ALA A 253 10.55 -22.94 -4.00
N ARG A 254 11.41 -22.47 -4.90
CA ARG A 254 11.66 -21.04 -5.11
C ARG A 254 10.43 -20.31 -5.64
N ALA A 255 9.75 -20.87 -6.64
CA ALA A 255 8.54 -20.28 -7.18
C ALA A 255 7.45 -20.16 -6.10
N HIS A 256 7.29 -21.20 -5.28
CA HIS A 256 6.38 -21.19 -4.14
C HIS A 256 6.78 -20.13 -3.10
N ALA A 257 8.07 -19.99 -2.81
CA ALA A 257 8.54 -18.99 -1.84
C ALA A 257 8.21 -17.57 -2.26
N ILE A 258 8.40 -17.24 -3.55
CA ILE A 258 8.10 -15.92 -4.09
C ILE A 258 6.58 -15.67 -4.06
N ALA A 259 5.77 -16.69 -4.36
CA ALA A 259 4.31 -16.54 -4.37
C ALA A 259 3.69 -16.46 -2.96
N ALA A 260 4.12 -17.34 -2.04
CA ALA A 260 3.49 -17.50 -0.73
C ALA A 260 4.14 -16.62 0.36
N PHE A 261 5.42 -16.26 0.20
CA PHE A 261 6.22 -15.58 1.22
C PHE A 261 6.78 -14.23 0.76
N ASP A 262 6.12 -13.55 -0.18
CA ASP A 262 6.52 -12.20 -0.60
C ASP A 262 6.47 -11.21 0.58
N LEU A 263 7.65 -10.73 0.98
CA LEU A 263 7.83 -9.83 2.10
C LEU A 263 7.24 -8.43 1.85
N ASP A 264 7.31 -7.92 0.62
CA ASP A 264 6.81 -6.58 0.30
C ASP A 264 5.27 -6.60 0.25
N ALA A 265 4.66 -7.65 -0.31
CA ALA A 265 3.22 -7.87 -0.25
C ALA A 265 2.74 -8.10 1.19
N GLY A 266 3.46 -8.91 1.98
CA GLY A 266 3.15 -9.13 3.40
C GLY A 266 3.21 -7.84 4.22
N ARG A 267 4.22 -6.99 3.98
CA ARG A 267 4.35 -5.69 4.63
C ARG A 267 3.21 -4.74 4.26
N ALA A 268 2.78 -4.74 2.99
CA ALA A 268 1.64 -3.93 2.54
C ALA A 268 0.35 -4.35 3.25
N ARG A 269 0.07 -5.66 3.33
CA ARG A 269 -1.09 -6.20 4.06
C ARG A 269 -1.06 -5.83 5.54
N LEU A 270 0.09 -6.03 6.21
CA LEU A 270 0.24 -5.67 7.62
C LEU A 270 0.02 -4.17 7.87
N ARG A 271 0.57 -3.30 7.01
CA ARG A 271 0.34 -1.85 7.11
C ARG A 271 -1.12 -1.46 6.93
N ALA A 272 -1.78 -2.01 5.91
CA ALA A 272 -3.20 -1.77 5.68
C ALA A 272 -4.04 -2.22 6.88
N ARG A 273 -3.70 -3.38 7.47
CA ARG A 273 -4.43 -3.91 8.62
C ARG A 273 -4.20 -3.07 9.88
N LEU A 274 -2.97 -2.65 10.16
CA LEU A 274 -2.67 -1.78 11.30
C LEU A 274 -3.35 -0.40 11.16
N ALA A 275 -3.42 0.14 9.94
CA ALA A 275 -4.18 1.36 9.66
C ALA A 275 -5.68 1.17 9.94
N ALA A 276 -6.29 0.08 9.43
CA ALA A 276 -7.70 -0.24 9.68
C ALA A 276 -8.00 -0.51 11.17
N ALA A 277 -7.07 -1.18 11.88
CA ALA A 277 -7.19 -1.51 13.31
C ALA A 277 -7.11 -0.25 14.22
N SER A 278 -6.57 0.85 13.73
CA SER A 278 -6.54 2.11 14.44
C SER A 278 -7.84 2.90 14.26
N SER A 279 -9.02 2.25 14.29
CA SER A 279 -10.31 2.88 13.97
C SER A 279 -11.49 2.39 14.81
N PRO A 280 -12.05 3.17 15.76
CA PRO A 280 -13.48 3.16 16.08
C PRO A 280 -14.36 3.65 14.92
N ASP A 281 -15.63 3.30 14.99
CA ASP A 281 -16.68 3.78 14.07
C ASP A 281 -16.68 5.31 14.04
N ALA A 282 -16.53 5.90 12.85
CA ALA A 282 -16.62 7.33 12.66
C ALA A 282 -18.08 7.81 12.77
N PRO A 283 -18.35 8.93 13.48
CA PRO A 283 -19.66 9.57 13.40
C PRO A 283 -19.93 10.07 11.97
N ALA A 284 -21.22 10.16 11.61
CA ALA A 284 -21.73 10.48 10.26
C ALA A 284 -21.29 11.86 9.71
N ASP A 285 -20.59 12.65 10.50
CA ASP A 285 -20.24 14.05 10.30
C ASP A 285 -18.81 14.35 10.78
N TYR A 286 -17.86 13.45 10.51
CA TYR A 286 -16.48 13.67 10.96
C TYR A 286 -15.90 15.01 10.47
N GLU A 287 -15.53 15.82 11.46
CA GLU A 287 -14.83 17.07 11.30
C GLU A 287 -13.58 17.06 12.17
N ALA A 288 -12.42 17.15 11.53
CA ALA A 288 -11.13 17.24 12.21
C ALA A 288 -11.05 18.55 13.00
N LYS A 289 -10.67 18.45 14.28
CA LYS A 289 -10.43 19.64 15.10
C LYS A 289 -9.05 20.22 14.81
N ARG A 290 -8.91 21.54 14.94
CA ARG A 290 -7.64 22.25 14.65
C ARG A 290 -6.47 21.70 15.48
N GLU A 291 -6.72 21.24 16.71
CA GLU A 291 -5.70 20.68 17.61
C GLU A 291 -5.19 19.30 17.17
N GLU A 292 -5.96 18.60 16.33
CA GLU A 292 -5.59 17.27 15.80
C GLU A 292 -4.55 17.37 14.68
N ARG A 293 -4.36 18.57 14.11
CA ARG A 293 -3.36 18.89 13.09
C ARG A 293 -3.41 17.95 11.88
N VAL A 294 -4.60 17.49 11.53
CA VAL A 294 -4.84 16.62 10.38
C VAL A 294 -4.40 17.34 9.11
N GLN A 295 -3.74 16.63 8.21
CA GLN A 295 -3.52 17.07 6.84
C GLN A 295 -4.26 16.13 5.91
N PHE A 296 -4.62 16.64 4.75
CA PHE A 296 -5.16 15.84 3.66
C PHE A 296 -4.48 16.27 2.37
N GLU A 297 -3.83 15.35 1.68
CA GLU A 297 -3.09 15.64 0.46
C GLU A 297 -3.99 15.39 -0.75
N GLU A 298 -4.74 16.39 -1.23
CA GLU A 298 -5.75 16.21 -2.29
C GLU A 298 -5.15 15.65 -3.59
N CYS A 299 -3.93 16.03 -3.94
CA CYS A 299 -3.24 15.50 -5.11
C CYS A 299 -2.84 14.02 -4.93
N ALA A 300 -2.50 13.61 -3.69
CA ALA A 300 -2.26 12.19 -3.38
C ALA A 300 -3.57 11.39 -3.39
N PHE A 301 -4.67 11.99 -2.93
CA PHE A 301 -6.00 11.40 -3.05
C PHE A 301 -6.35 11.11 -4.52
N VAL A 302 -6.17 12.08 -5.41
CA VAL A 302 -6.40 11.88 -6.86
C VAL A 302 -5.43 10.87 -7.45
N PHE A 303 -4.16 10.87 -7.04
CA PHE A 303 -3.15 9.91 -7.50
C PHE A 303 -3.58 8.45 -7.26
N GLU A 304 -4.05 8.14 -6.04
CA GLU A 304 -4.53 6.79 -5.70
C GLU A 304 -5.90 6.50 -6.33
N ALA A 305 -6.80 7.50 -6.37
CA ALA A 305 -8.13 7.37 -6.98
C ALA A 305 -8.06 7.07 -8.49
N LEU A 306 -7.07 7.60 -9.19
CA LEU A 306 -6.81 7.31 -10.61
C LEU A 306 -5.97 6.03 -10.81
N GLY A 307 -5.30 5.53 -9.77
CA GLY A 307 -4.37 4.38 -9.85
C GLY A 307 -3.20 4.72 -10.74
N ALA A 308 -2.60 5.86 -10.42
CA ALA A 308 -1.51 6.41 -11.18
C ALA A 308 -0.25 5.53 -11.15
N LYS A 309 -0.12 4.63 -10.16
CA LYS A 309 0.96 3.63 -10.10
C LYS A 309 0.81 2.56 -11.18
N GLU A 310 -0.43 2.18 -11.49
CA GLU A 310 -0.74 1.09 -12.42
C GLU A 310 -0.89 1.59 -13.86
N ASN A 311 -1.38 2.82 -14.03
CA ASN A 311 -1.69 3.38 -15.35
C ASN A 311 -1.12 4.79 -15.47
N ALA A 312 -0.08 4.95 -16.30
CA ALA A 312 0.46 6.25 -16.65
C ALA A 312 -0.57 7.06 -17.47
N GLY A 313 -0.63 8.36 -17.19
CA GLY A 313 -1.56 9.29 -17.84
C GLY A 313 -0.94 10.67 -18.09
N VAL A 314 -1.78 11.65 -18.39
CA VAL A 314 -1.39 13.04 -18.60
C VAL A 314 -1.85 13.94 -17.45
N MET A 315 -0.91 14.62 -16.81
CA MET A 315 -1.16 15.66 -15.82
C MET A 315 -0.86 17.04 -16.39
N ILE A 316 -1.74 18.00 -16.11
CA ILE A 316 -1.47 19.44 -16.27
C ILE A 316 -1.46 20.05 -14.87
N ASP A 317 -0.35 20.67 -14.48
CA ASP A 317 -0.15 21.33 -13.19
C ASP A 317 -0.01 22.84 -13.38
N VAL A 318 -1.08 23.59 -13.05
CA VAL A 318 -1.11 25.04 -13.15
C VAL A 318 -0.87 25.65 -11.77
N GLY A 319 0.25 26.37 -11.61
CA GLY A 319 0.74 26.79 -10.29
C GLY A 319 1.56 25.69 -9.63
N ALA A 320 2.57 25.19 -10.36
CA ALA A 320 3.30 23.99 -9.98
C ALA A 320 4.26 24.18 -8.80
N HIS A 321 4.56 25.42 -8.42
CA HIS A 321 5.43 25.80 -7.31
C HIS A 321 6.79 25.07 -7.39
N VAL A 322 7.17 24.30 -6.37
CA VAL A 322 8.40 23.48 -6.37
C VAL A 322 8.17 22.01 -6.79
N GLY A 323 6.97 21.68 -7.26
CA GLY A 323 6.62 20.37 -7.80
C GLY A 323 6.08 19.34 -6.80
N GLY A 324 5.66 19.76 -5.60
CA GLY A 324 5.15 18.84 -4.57
C GLY A 324 4.05 17.91 -5.10
N SER A 325 3.10 18.46 -5.86
CA SER A 325 1.96 17.73 -6.42
C SER A 325 2.33 16.85 -7.63
N LEU A 326 3.20 17.31 -8.52
CA LEU A 326 3.50 16.61 -9.78
C LEU A 326 4.58 15.52 -9.67
N LEU A 327 5.52 15.63 -8.72
CA LEU A 327 6.65 14.69 -8.61
C LEU A 327 6.21 13.24 -8.36
N PRO A 328 5.15 12.94 -7.56
CA PRO A 328 4.60 11.60 -7.47
C PRO A 328 4.14 11.03 -8.82
N PHE A 329 3.46 11.82 -9.64
CA PHE A 329 2.99 11.43 -10.97
C PHE A 329 4.17 11.22 -11.94
N ALA A 330 5.15 12.13 -11.94
CA ALA A 330 6.36 12.01 -12.75
C ALA A 330 7.14 10.72 -12.42
N ARG A 331 7.27 10.37 -11.13
CA ARG A 331 7.89 9.10 -10.68
C ARG A 331 7.12 7.86 -11.12
N ALA A 332 5.81 7.97 -11.31
CA ALA A 332 4.95 6.91 -11.82
C ALA A 332 4.95 6.84 -13.36
N GLY A 333 5.77 7.63 -14.05
CA GLY A 333 5.90 7.62 -15.51
C GLY A 333 4.81 8.42 -16.24
N TRP A 334 4.11 9.33 -15.55
CA TRP A 334 3.13 10.21 -16.18
C TRP A 334 3.80 11.31 -17.00
N LYS A 335 3.12 11.72 -18.07
CA LYS A 335 3.50 12.93 -18.82
C LYS A 335 2.93 14.15 -18.10
N VAL A 336 3.78 15.10 -17.75
CA VAL A 336 3.41 16.26 -16.95
C VAL A 336 3.69 17.55 -17.70
N PHE A 337 2.70 18.42 -17.81
CA PHE A 337 2.86 19.80 -18.28
C PHE A 337 2.63 20.77 -17.11
N ALA A 338 3.71 21.36 -16.62
CA ALA A 338 3.73 22.22 -15.44
C ALA A 338 3.89 23.70 -15.82
N PHE A 339 3.21 24.60 -15.10
CA PHE A 339 3.32 26.04 -15.26
C PHE A 339 3.74 26.68 -13.94
N GLU A 340 4.91 27.32 -13.93
CA GLU A 340 5.41 28.05 -12.77
C GLU A 340 6.06 29.37 -13.23
N PRO A 341 5.33 30.50 -13.17
CA PRO A 341 5.83 31.80 -13.61
C PRO A 341 6.89 32.38 -12.68
N ASP A 342 6.89 32.06 -11.39
CA ASP A 342 7.89 32.54 -10.44
C ASP A 342 9.25 31.89 -10.71
N LYS A 343 10.23 32.70 -11.13
CA LYS A 343 11.59 32.24 -11.41
C LYS A 343 12.27 31.49 -10.25
N ASN A 344 11.98 31.84 -9.00
CA ASN A 344 12.60 31.25 -7.81
C ASN A 344 12.01 29.85 -7.53
N ASN A 345 10.70 29.71 -7.63
CA ASN A 345 10.03 28.41 -7.47
C ASN A 345 10.35 27.49 -8.65
N ARG A 346 10.28 28.04 -9.88
CA ARG A 346 10.59 27.31 -11.10
C ARG A 346 12.01 26.75 -11.11
N ALA A 347 13.00 27.48 -10.59
CA ALA A 347 14.37 26.98 -10.51
C ALA A 347 14.47 25.70 -9.66
N GLN A 348 13.74 25.64 -8.54
CA GLN A 348 13.67 24.45 -7.69
C GLN A 348 12.89 23.32 -8.37
N LEU A 349 11.77 23.64 -9.02
CA LEU A 349 10.99 22.67 -9.79
C LEU A 349 11.81 22.04 -10.92
N LEU A 350 12.56 22.84 -11.69
CA LEU A 350 13.44 22.34 -12.75
C LEU A 350 14.51 21.39 -12.20
N ALA A 351 15.11 21.73 -11.06
CA ALA A 351 16.08 20.85 -10.41
C ALA A 351 15.44 19.54 -9.91
N ALA A 352 14.26 19.62 -9.29
CA ALA A 352 13.55 18.45 -8.77
C ALA A 352 12.99 17.54 -9.88
N SER A 353 12.62 18.11 -11.02
CA SER A 353 12.04 17.39 -12.16
C SER A 353 13.07 16.92 -13.19
N ALA A 354 14.33 17.35 -13.12
CA ALA A 354 15.41 16.98 -14.05
C ALA A 354 15.56 15.46 -14.32
N PRO A 355 15.31 14.55 -13.36
CA PRO A 355 15.36 13.11 -13.62
C PRO A 355 14.20 12.56 -14.48
N PHE A 356 13.16 13.35 -14.76
CA PHE A 356 11.93 12.89 -15.40
C PHE A 356 11.76 13.56 -16.79
N PRO A 357 12.12 12.86 -17.88
CA PRO A 357 12.13 13.45 -19.23
C PRO A 357 10.72 13.80 -19.76
N ASP A 358 9.68 13.22 -19.18
CA ASP A 358 8.28 13.47 -19.55
C ASP A 358 7.65 14.64 -18.80
N VAL A 359 8.43 15.40 -18.02
CA VAL A 359 8.01 16.63 -17.36
C VAL A 359 8.44 17.84 -18.19
N ARG A 360 7.49 18.70 -18.55
CA ARG A 360 7.74 19.97 -19.24
C ARG A 360 7.30 21.12 -18.36
N VAL A 361 8.19 22.09 -18.14
CA VAL A 361 7.93 23.25 -17.28
C VAL A 361 7.89 24.52 -18.13
N SER A 362 6.79 25.26 -18.04
CA SER A 362 6.55 26.54 -18.72
C SER A 362 6.71 27.71 -17.76
N THR A 363 7.19 28.84 -18.29
CA THR A 363 7.32 30.11 -17.56
C THR A 363 6.05 30.96 -17.61
N LYS A 364 5.04 30.53 -18.37
CA LYS A 364 3.82 31.30 -18.61
C LYS A 364 2.82 31.12 -17.46
N ALA A 365 2.04 32.15 -17.18
CA ALA A 365 0.79 32.00 -16.44
C ALA A 365 -0.27 31.34 -17.34
N VAL A 366 -1.34 30.80 -16.74
CA VAL A 366 -2.49 30.25 -17.47
C VAL A 366 -3.74 31.02 -17.07
N GLY A 367 -4.58 31.36 -18.04
CA GLY A 367 -5.84 32.06 -17.81
C GLY A 367 -6.78 31.96 -19.01
N ALA A 368 -7.73 32.91 -19.10
CA ALA A 368 -8.81 32.86 -20.08
C ALA A 368 -8.35 33.20 -21.51
N LEU A 369 -7.27 33.97 -21.65
CA LEU A 369 -6.80 34.54 -22.92
C LEU A 369 -5.27 34.45 -23.02
N GLU A 370 -4.73 34.56 -24.23
CA GLU A 370 -3.28 34.78 -24.41
C GLU A 370 -2.95 36.27 -24.21
N ALA A 371 -1.88 36.56 -23.47
CA ALA A 371 -1.41 37.92 -23.22
C ALA A 371 0.10 37.96 -22.99
N GLN A 372 0.73 39.11 -23.16
CA GLN A 372 2.18 39.29 -22.99
C GLN A 372 2.50 40.32 -21.92
N GLY A 373 3.60 40.07 -21.20
CA GLY A 373 4.20 41.04 -20.28
C GLY A 373 3.29 41.48 -19.12
N LEU A 374 2.42 40.59 -18.62
CA LEU A 374 1.55 40.86 -17.48
C LEU A 374 2.37 41.04 -16.20
N ALA A 375 1.93 41.95 -15.33
CA ALA A 375 2.54 42.13 -14.03
C ALA A 375 2.42 40.85 -13.19
N PHE A 376 3.53 40.42 -12.60
CA PHE A 376 3.59 39.27 -11.70
C PHE A 376 4.14 39.70 -10.35
N TYR A 377 3.44 39.36 -9.28
CA TYR A 377 3.71 39.81 -7.92
C TYR A 377 4.21 38.65 -7.07
N ARG A 378 5.23 38.92 -6.24
CA ARG A 378 5.81 37.96 -5.30
C ARG A 378 5.64 38.48 -3.87
N SER A 379 5.41 37.56 -2.93
CA SER A 379 5.42 37.84 -1.49
C SER A 379 6.72 37.35 -0.86
N GLU A 380 7.26 38.14 0.07
CA GLU A 380 8.39 37.71 0.91
C GLU A 380 7.94 36.83 2.09
N VAL A 381 6.62 36.78 2.37
CA VAL A 381 6.05 36.09 3.54
C VAL A 381 5.77 34.61 3.23
N SER A 382 5.43 34.30 1.98
CA SER A 382 5.25 32.92 1.50
C SER A 382 5.59 32.83 0.02
N THR A 383 6.34 31.79 -0.37
CA THR A 383 6.68 31.55 -1.77
C THR A 383 5.53 30.94 -2.58
N GLY A 384 4.50 30.42 -1.91
CA GLY A 384 3.30 29.85 -2.52
C GLY A 384 2.09 30.78 -2.39
N ILE A 385 2.27 32.09 -2.59
CA ILE A 385 1.17 33.04 -2.81
C ILE A 385 1.47 34.02 -3.97
N SER A 386 2.43 33.69 -4.83
CA SER A 386 2.82 34.56 -5.94
C SER A 386 1.83 34.45 -7.10
N GLY A 387 1.43 35.58 -7.70
CA GLY A 387 0.35 35.57 -8.68
C GLY A 387 0.25 36.84 -9.53
N LEU A 388 -0.83 36.94 -10.30
CA LEU A 388 -1.10 38.06 -11.22
C LEU A 388 -1.74 39.27 -10.53
N THR A 389 -2.23 39.11 -9.30
CA THR A 389 -2.88 40.16 -8.52
C THR A 389 -2.26 40.30 -7.13
N PRO A 390 -2.02 41.53 -6.63
CA PRO A 390 -1.45 41.76 -5.32
C PRO A 390 -2.53 41.80 -4.22
N PHE A 391 -2.99 40.64 -3.74
CA PHE A 391 -4.03 40.58 -2.69
C PHE A 391 -3.51 40.67 -1.24
N HIS A 392 -2.19 40.68 -1.03
CA HIS A 392 -1.56 40.78 0.29
C HIS A 392 -0.60 41.96 0.35
N GLU A 393 -0.49 42.63 1.51
CA GLU A 393 0.30 43.86 1.68
C GLU A 393 1.80 43.70 1.40
N SER A 394 2.31 42.48 1.49
CA SER A 394 3.71 42.15 1.19
C SER A 394 3.97 41.91 -0.30
N HIS A 395 2.93 41.89 -1.15
CA HIS A 395 3.12 41.71 -2.58
C HIS A 395 3.86 42.90 -3.19
N ARG A 396 4.91 42.58 -3.93
CA ARG A 396 5.70 43.54 -4.72
C ARG A 396 5.77 43.05 -6.14
N LEU A 397 5.74 43.99 -7.09
CA LEU A 397 5.95 43.68 -8.50
C LEU A 397 7.34 43.04 -8.64
N ALA A 398 7.38 41.82 -9.15
CA ALA A 398 8.57 40.98 -9.14
C ALA A 398 9.07 40.65 -10.55
N ASP A 399 8.16 40.50 -11.51
CA ASP A 399 8.48 40.15 -12.89
C ASP A 399 7.37 40.56 -13.86
N ARG A 400 7.61 40.33 -15.16
CA ARG A 400 6.57 40.32 -16.20
C ARG A 400 6.52 38.97 -16.89
N VAL A 401 5.34 38.38 -16.98
CA VAL A 401 5.15 37.03 -17.51
C VAL A 401 4.11 37.03 -18.62
N ASP A 402 4.28 36.12 -19.58
CA ASP A 402 3.28 35.87 -20.60
C ASP A 402 2.20 34.93 -20.06
N MET A 403 1.00 35.02 -20.61
CA MET A 403 -0.14 34.16 -20.30
C MET A 403 -0.53 33.32 -21.51
N THR A 404 -0.88 32.06 -21.27
CA THR A 404 -1.47 31.15 -22.26
C THR A 404 -2.82 30.63 -21.78
N THR A 405 -3.53 29.91 -22.64
CA THR A 405 -4.75 29.16 -22.26
C THR A 405 -4.47 27.66 -22.24
N LEU A 406 -5.33 26.90 -21.54
CA LEU A 406 -5.28 25.43 -21.59
C LEU A 406 -5.58 24.90 -23.00
N ASN A 407 -6.50 25.53 -23.73
CA ASN A 407 -6.78 25.20 -25.13
C ASN A 407 -5.55 25.34 -26.02
N ARG A 408 -4.75 26.40 -25.83
CA ARG A 408 -3.51 26.62 -26.58
C ARG A 408 -2.49 25.52 -26.29
N LEU A 409 -2.27 25.20 -25.01
CA LEU A 409 -1.40 24.10 -24.60
C LEU A 409 -1.83 22.78 -25.24
N ILE A 410 -3.10 22.40 -25.11
CA ILE A 410 -3.63 21.13 -25.63
C ILE A 410 -3.40 21.03 -27.14
N THR A 411 -3.57 22.14 -27.87
CA THR A 411 -3.35 22.22 -29.31
C THR A 411 -1.87 22.09 -29.67
N ASP A 412 -1.00 22.88 -29.06
CA ASP A 412 0.44 22.92 -29.36
C ASP A 412 1.12 21.59 -29.03
N GLU A 413 0.75 21.00 -27.89
CA GLU A 413 1.33 19.75 -27.38
C GLU A 413 0.62 18.49 -27.87
N LYS A 414 -0.44 18.66 -28.68
CA LYS A 414 -1.27 17.58 -29.25
C LYS A 414 -1.74 16.60 -28.17
N ILE A 415 -2.26 17.15 -27.08
CA ILE A 415 -2.72 16.37 -25.93
C ILE A 415 -4.05 15.73 -26.28
N ALA A 416 -4.08 14.40 -26.37
CA ALA A 416 -5.30 13.65 -26.73
C ALA A 416 -6.30 13.55 -25.57
N THR A 417 -5.79 13.35 -24.35
CA THR A 417 -6.56 13.21 -23.12
C THR A 417 -5.85 13.90 -21.97
N VAL A 418 -6.62 14.39 -21.00
CA VAL A 418 -6.10 14.92 -19.73
C VAL A 418 -6.66 14.03 -18.63
N ASP A 419 -5.80 13.39 -17.86
CA ASP A 419 -6.23 12.51 -16.76
C ASP A 419 -6.35 13.30 -15.46
N PHE A 420 -5.45 14.26 -15.24
CA PHE A 420 -5.48 15.12 -14.05
C PHE A 420 -5.14 16.57 -14.38
N LEU A 421 -5.98 17.51 -13.95
CA LEU A 421 -5.72 18.95 -14.01
C LEU A 421 -5.69 19.53 -12.58
N LYS A 422 -4.54 20.04 -12.15
CA LYS A 422 -4.38 20.80 -10.90
C LYS A 422 -4.33 22.29 -11.20
N ILE A 423 -5.06 23.09 -10.43
CA ILE A 423 -5.14 24.55 -10.59
C ILE A 423 -5.01 25.20 -9.21
N ASP A 424 -4.03 26.08 -9.08
CA ASP A 424 -3.72 26.80 -7.86
C ASP A 424 -2.98 28.06 -8.27
N VAL A 425 -3.76 29.10 -8.60
CA VAL A 425 -3.27 30.31 -9.25
C VAL A 425 -3.65 31.54 -8.45
N GLU A 426 -3.84 31.34 -7.15
CA GLU A 426 -4.03 32.37 -6.14
C GLU A 426 -5.22 33.28 -6.45
N GLY A 427 -6.37 32.70 -6.77
CA GLY A 427 -7.62 33.42 -7.03
C GLY A 427 -7.94 33.65 -8.50
N HIS A 428 -7.20 33.02 -9.42
CA HIS A 428 -7.42 33.06 -10.88
C HIS A 428 -8.00 31.75 -11.45
N GLU A 429 -8.54 30.87 -10.62
CA GLU A 429 -8.97 29.53 -11.02
C GLU A 429 -10.09 29.56 -12.06
N MET A 430 -11.04 30.50 -11.93
CA MET A 430 -12.10 30.69 -12.93
C MET A 430 -11.54 31.09 -14.30
N ASP A 431 -10.49 31.90 -14.36
CA ASP A 431 -9.87 32.30 -15.63
C ASP A 431 -9.25 31.09 -16.32
N VAL A 432 -8.64 30.18 -15.55
CA VAL A 432 -8.09 28.92 -16.08
C VAL A 432 -9.22 28.03 -16.63
N PHE A 433 -10.37 27.95 -15.96
CA PHE A 433 -11.54 27.25 -16.48
C PHE A 433 -12.09 27.88 -17.77
N ASP A 434 -12.09 29.21 -17.87
CA ASP A 434 -12.52 29.92 -19.08
C ASP A 434 -11.55 29.76 -20.25
N GLY A 435 -10.28 29.45 -19.95
CA GLY A 435 -9.27 29.06 -20.94
C GLY A 435 -9.39 27.62 -21.47
N LEU A 436 -10.37 26.83 -21.00
CA LEU A 436 -10.58 25.43 -21.37
C LEU A 436 -11.95 25.21 -22.04
N ASP A 437 -11.94 24.62 -23.23
CA ASP A 437 -13.15 24.15 -23.92
C ASP A 437 -13.53 22.76 -23.42
N PHE A 438 -14.36 22.70 -22.38
CA PHE A 438 -14.85 21.46 -21.78
C PHE A 438 -15.71 20.59 -22.72
N ALA A 439 -16.19 21.14 -23.85
CA ALA A 439 -16.86 20.33 -24.85
C ALA A 439 -15.87 19.49 -25.66
N LYS A 440 -14.62 19.92 -25.78
CA LYS A 440 -13.55 19.21 -26.49
C LYS A 440 -12.68 18.36 -25.58
N THR A 441 -12.30 18.88 -24.42
CA THR A 441 -11.41 18.20 -23.48
C THR A 441 -12.01 18.19 -22.09
N LYS A 442 -12.20 16.99 -21.53
CA LYS A 442 -12.66 16.82 -20.15
C LYS A 442 -11.59 16.10 -19.34
N PRO A 443 -10.83 16.81 -18.48
CA PRO A 443 -9.94 16.19 -17.52
C PRO A 443 -10.68 15.11 -16.70
N ARG A 444 -10.11 13.92 -16.49
CA ARG A 444 -10.80 12.88 -15.71
C ARG A 444 -10.97 13.28 -14.24
N ALA A 445 -9.97 13.93 -13.67
CA ALA A 445 -10.01 14.55 -12.36
C ALA A 445 -9.50 16.00 -12.41
N ILE A 446 -10.05 16.86 -11.54
CA ILE A 446 -9.64 18.24 -11.36
C ILE A 446 -9.45 18.51 -9.86
N VAL A 447 -8.35 19.16 -9.49
CA VAL A 447 -8.17 19.78 -8.17
C VAL A 447 -8.00 21.28 -8.40
N ALA A 448 -8.83 22.11 -7.78
CA ALA A 448 -8.76 23.56 -7.89
C ALA A 448 -8.81 24.22 -6.51
N GLU A 449 -7.84 25.08 -6.20
CA GLU A 449 -7.83 25.85 -4.96
C GLU A 449 -9.06 26.79 -4.92
N PHE A 450 -9.59 27.04 -3.73
CA PHE A 450 -10.47 28.17 -3.48
C PHE A 450 -10.07 28.86 -2.17
N GLU A 451 -10.12 30.19 -2.20
CA GLU A 451 -10.08 31.01 -1.00
C GLU A 451 -10.92 32.26 -1.26
N ASP A 452 -12.16 32.28 -0.78
CA ASP A 452 -13.13 33.34 -1.07
C ASP A 452 -12.64 34.73 -0.62
N ALA A 453 -11.72 34.77 0.35
CA ALA A 453 -11.06 36.01 0.78
C ALA A 453 -10.19 36.63 -0.33
N LYS A 454 -9.48 35.81 -1.12
CA LYS A 454 -8.64 36.26 -2.25
C LYS A 454 -9.49 36.77 -3.43
N THR A 455 -10.65 36.17 -3.65
CA THR A 455 -11.51 36.41 -4.82
C THR A 455 -12.66 37.38 -4.58
N LYS A 456 -12.78 37.92 -3.36
CA LYS A 456 -13.86 38.84 -2.96
C LYS A 456 -14.05 40.02 -3.90
N GLU A 457 -12.96 40.66 -4.32
CA GLU A 457 -13.00 41.80 -5.25
C GLU A 457 -13.40 41.41 -6.68
N ARG A 458 -13.22 40.12 -7.01
CA ARG A 458 -13.56 39.55 -8.32
C ARG A 458 -14.99 39.01 -8.39
N GLY A 459 -15.66 38.87 -7.24
CA GLY A 459 -17.02 38.34 -7.16
C GLY A 459 -17.13 36.85 -7.52
N VAL A 460 -16.04 36.09 -7.38
CA VAL A 460 -16.02 34.64 -7.61
C VAL A 460 -15.96 33.94 -6.25
N SER A 461 -16.91 33.05 -5.98
CA SER A 461 -16.92 32.21 -4.78
C SER A 461 -16.56 30.76 -5.09
N MET A 462 -16.26 29.97 -4.05
CA MET A 462 -16.16 28.50 -4.15
C MET A 462 -17.39 27.89 -4.85
N HIS A 463 -18.59 28.41 -4.56
CA HIS A 463 -19.82 27.94 -5.21
C HIS A 463 -19.85 28.21 -6.71
N ASP A 464 -19.23 29.29 -7.19
CA ASP A 464 -19.17 29.58 -8.63
C ASP A 464 -18.24 28.61 -9.35
N LEU A 465 -17.09 28.29 -8.75
CA LEU A 465 -16.17 27.26 -9.24
C LEU A 465 -16.83 25.86 -9.24
N ALA A 466 -17.48 25.49 -8.14
CA ALA A 466 -18.18 24.20 -8.00
C ALA A 466 -19.34 24.08 -9.00
N ARG A 467 -20.18 25.12 -9.13
CA ARG A 467 -21.29 25.13 -10.11
C ARG A 467 -20.81 25.07 -11.55
N ARG A 468 -19.67 25.69 -11.87
CA ARG A 468 -19.05 25.56 -13.20
C ARG A 468 -18.72 24.09 -13.47
N LEU A 469 -18.05 23.40 -12.56
CA LEU A 469 -17.68 21.99 -12.71
C LEU A 469 -18.92 21.06 -12.77
N GLU A 470 -19.94 21.27 -11.92
CA GLU A 470 -21.21 20.53 -12.01
C GLU A 470 -21.96 20.79 -13.33
N GLY A 471 -21.82 22.00 -13.89
CA GLY A 471 -22.34 22.37 -15.20
C GLY A 471 -21.72 21.53 -16.31
N GLU A 472 -20.42 21.26 -16.20
CA GLU A 472 -19.65 20.43 -17.13
C GLU A 472 -19.78 18.92 -16.90
N GLY A 473 -20.52 18.52 -15.87
CA GLY A 473 -20.87 17.12 -15.60
C GLY A 473 -19.98 16.41 -14.59
N TYR A 474 -19.14 17.14 -13.85
CA TYR A 474 -18.34 16.57 -12.78
C TYR A 474 -19.16 16.31 -11.52
N VAL A 475 -18.80 15.26 -10.78
CA VAL A 475 -19.13 15.15 -9.36
C VAL A 475 -18.08 15.93 -8.56
N VAL A 476 -18.51 16.79 -7.65
CA VAL A 476 -17.63 17.73 -6.95
C VAL A 476 -17.63 17.44 -5.46
N TYR A 477 -16.43 17.41 -4.89
CA TYR A 477 -16.18 17.37 -3.46
C TYR A 477 -15.46 18.64 -3.02
N VAL A 478 -15.73 19.09 -1.79
CA VAL A 478 -15.11 20.26 -1.17
C VAL A 478 -14.21 19.78 -0.04
N SER A 479 -12.90 19.91 -0.21
CA SER A 479 -11.89 19.70 0.82
C SER A 479 -11.71 21.01 1.58
N GLU A 480 -12.28 21.09 2.77
CA GLU A 480 -12.28 22.29 3.60
C GLU A 480 -11.11 22.26 4.58
N TRP A 481 -10.39 23.37 4.67
CA TRP A 481 -9.35 23.62 5.65
C TRP A 481 -9.82 24.63 6.69
N HIS A 482 -9.26 24.53 7.90
CA HIS A 482 -9.46 25.54 8.93
C HIS A 482 -8.89 26.88 8.48
N SER A 483 -9.54 27.99 8.86
CA SER A 483 -9.17 29.35 8.45
C SER A 483 -7.69 29.66 8.66
N VAL A 484 -7.12 30.39 7.70
CA VAL A 484 -5.71 30.81 7.67
C VAL A 484 -5.42 31.76 8.84
N GLU A 485 -4.55 31.35 9.76
CA GLU A 485 -4.06 32.24 10.84
C GLU A 485 -2.88 33.10 10.38
N ALA A 486 -2.00 32.54 9.55
CA ALA A 486 -0.86 33.23 8.94
C ALA A 486 -0.34 32.43 7.74
N TYR A 487 -0.01 33.11 6.64
CA TYR A 487 0.62 32.50 5.47
C TYR A 487 1.99 31.92 5.81
N GLY A 488 2.33 30.76 5.22
CA GLY A 488 3.61 30.08 5.43
C GLY A 488 3.70 29.22 6.70
N ARG A 489 2.62 29.10 7.49
CA ARG A 489 2.51 28.14 8.61
C ARG A 489 1.83 26.85 8.15
N LYS A 490 2.02 25.76 8.90
CA LYS A 490 1.25 24.53 8.67
C LYS A 490 -0.21 24.75 9.08
N HIS A 491 -1.12 24.55 8.13
CA HIS A 491 -2.56 24.61 8.34
C HIS A 491 -3.10 23.28 8.85
N SER A 492 -4.37 23.22 9.26
CA SER A 492 -5.03 21.97 9.62
C SER A 492 -6.23 21.77 8.72
N TRP A 493 -6.33 20.58 8.14
CA TRP A 493 -7.47 20.16 7.38
C TRP A 493 -8.67 19.95 8.30
N ARG A 494 -9.88 20.18 7.78
CA ARG A 494 -11.13 20.14 8.54
C ARG A 494 -12.02 18.97 8.12
N ARG A 495 -12.38 18.85 6.84
CA ARG A 495 -13.26 17.78 6.33
C ARG A 495 -13.32 17.74 4.81
N LEU A 496 -13.81 16.62 4.25
CA LEU A 496 -14.18 16.49 2.84
C LEU A 496 -15.70 16.33 2.76
N MET A 497 -16.35 17.05 1.86
CA MET A 497 -17.81 17.05 1.72
C MET A 497 -18.21 16.84 0.27
N ALA A 498 -19.35 16.21 0.03
CA ALA A 498 -19.97 16.24 -1.29
C ALA A 498 -20.67 17.59 -1.51
N TYR A 499 -20.44 18.20 -2.67
CA TYR A 499 -21.17 19.40 -3.08
C TYR A 499 -22.58 19.00 -3.59
N PRO A 500 -23.66 19.79 -3.35
CA PRO A 500 -23.71 21.07 -2.64
C PRO A 500 -23.52 20.96 -1.12
N CYS A 501 -22.67 21.82 -0.57
CA CYS A 501 -22.42 21.96 0.87
C CYS A 501 -22.05 23.41 1.21
N GLU A 502 -22.11 23.76 2.50
CA GLU A 502 -21.68 25.06 3.03
C GLU A 502 -20.32 24.95 3.73
N THR A 503 -19.50 25.99 3.64
CA THR A 503 -18.21 26.10 4.33
C THR A 503 -18.28 27.12 5.46
N GLY A 504 -17.33 27.05 6.41
CA GLY A 504 -17.20 28.05 7.46
C GLY A 504 -16.82 29.44 6.93
N GLU A 505 -17.04 30.48 7.73
CA GLU A 505 -16.59 31.83 7.41
C GLU A 505 -15.05 31.88 7.32
N GLY A 506 -14.52 32.42 6.22
CA GLY A 506 -13.07 32.45 5.96
C GLY A 506 -12.44 31.07 5.75
N ALA A 507 -13.25 30.06 5.42
CA ALA A 507 -12.74 28.77 4.97
C ALA A 507 -12.08 28.89 3.59
N TRP A 508 -11.07 28.05 3.39
CA TRP A 508 -10.33 27.89 2.16
C TRP A 508 -10.08 26.40 1.94
N GLY A 509 -9.61 26.02 0.76
CA GLY A 509 -9.23 24.65 0.48
C GLY A 509 -9.25 24.31 -0.99
N ASN A 510 -9.70 23.10 -1.31
CA ASN A 510 -9.68 22.60 -2.69
C ASN A 510 -11.01 21.97 -3.10
N LEU A 511 -11.44 22.26 -4.31
CA LEU A 511 -12.44 21.46 -5.00
C LEU A 511 -11.77 20.23 -5.61
N VAL A 512 -12.27 19.04 -5.30
CA VAL A 512 -11.85 17.78 -5.94
C VAL A 512 -13.00 17.27 -6.79
N ALA A 513 -12.82 17.25 -8.11
CA ALA A 513 -13.88 16.92 -9.04
C ALA A 513 -13.49 15.76 -9.95
N PHE A 514 -14.43 14.84 -10.19
CA PHE A 514 -14.25 13.70 -11.09
C PHE A 514 -15.33 13.69 -12.17
N ILE A 515 -14.97 13.42 -13.42
CA ILE A 515 -15.98 13.24 -14.48
C ILE A 515 -16.77 11.95 -14.24
N GLU A 516 -16.08 10.90 -13.78
CA GLU A 516 -16.65 9.66 -13.29
C GLU A 516 -16.07 9.38 -11.91
N ARG A 517 -16.95 9.24 -10.91
CA ARG A 517 -16.53 8.91 -9.55
C ARG A 517 -15.79 7.56 -9.54
N PRO A 518 -14.65 7.45 -8.85
CA PRO A 518 -14.10 6.15 -8.47
C PRO A 518 -15.17 5.30 -7.76
N ASP A 519 -15.06 3.97 -7.85
CA ASP A 519 -15.91 3.10 -7.05
C ASP A 519 -15.70 3.34 -5.55
N ALA A 520 -16.69 2.98 -4.74
CA ALA A 520 -16.70 3.31 -3.31
C ALA A 520 -15.48 2.75 -2.55
N ALA A 521 -15.00 1.55 -2.93
CA ALA A 521 -13.84 0.94 -2.28
C ALA A 521 -12.57 1.72 -2.61
N ARG A 522 -12.35 2.03 -3.90
CA ARG A 522 -11.21 2.82 -4.34
C ARG A 522 -11.21 4.24 -3.81
N PHE A 523 -12.39 4.87 -3.73
CA PHE A 523 -12.56 6.18 -3.12
C PHE A 523 -12.13 6.16 -1.64
N ALA A 524 -12.58 5.16 -0.89
CA ALA A 524 -12.22 4.99 0.52
C ALA A 524 -10.72 4.73 0.73
N ASP A 525 -10.13 3.85 -0.07
CA ASP A 525 -8.71 3.52 0.03
C ASP A 525 -7.83 4.73 -0.33
N ALA A 526 -8.20 5.46 -1.39
CA ALA A 526 -7.52 6.69 -1.79
C ALA A 526 -7.63 7.77 -0.72
N PHE A 527 -8.83 7.97 -0.14
CA PHE A 527 -9.04 8.94 0.93
C PHE A 527 -8.14 8.63 2.14
N GLY A 528 -8.02 7.36 2.50
CA GLY A 528 -7.16 6.94 3.60
C GLY A 528 -5.68 7.08 3.37
N ALA A 529 -5.22 6.85 2.14
CA ALA A 529 -3.83 7.04 1.77
C ALA A 529 -3.41 8.52 1.80
N ALA A 530 -4.35 9.44 1.58
CA ALA A 530 -4.11 10.88 1.53
C ALA A 530 -4.23 11.60 2.89
N LEU A 531 -4.82 10.96 3.89
CA LEU A 531 -4.99 11.53 5.23
C LEU A 531 -3.71 11.36 6.07
N ILE A 532 -3.23 12.43 6.70
CA ILE A 532 -2.04 12.42 7.56
C ILE A 532 -2.41 13.01 8.93
N GLY A 533 -2.36 12.19 9.98
CA GLY A 533 -2.76 12.59 11.33
C GLY A 533 -4.27 12.49 11.60
N GLY A 534 -4.71 12.86 12.80
CA GLY A 534 -6.10 12.73 13.28
C GLY A 534 -6.22 12.01 14.63
N PRO A 535 -7.42 12.01 15.26
CA PRO A 535 -7.66 11.12 16.38
C PRO A 535 -7.45 9.72 15.83
N ALA A 536 -6.64 8.94 16.54
CA ALA A 536 -6.01 7.69 16.11
C ALA A 536 -7.02 6.55 15.82
N GLY A 537 -8.04 6.82 15.01
CA GLY A 537 -9.33 6.24 15.28
C GLY A 537 -10.47 6.34 14.27
N LEU A 538 -10.38 6.91 13.07
CA LEU A 538 -11.62 7.12 12.30
C LEU A 538 -11.88 6.18 11.14
N GLY A 539 -10.89 5.41 10.70
CA GLY A 539 -11.07 4.49 9.59
C GLY A 539 -11.40 5.26 8.33
N ALA A 540 -10.40 5.49 7.49
CA ALA A 540 -10.59 6.22 6.24
C ALA A 540 -11.80 5.74 5.42
N ARG A 541 -12.10 4.44 5.50
CA ARG A 541 -13.27 3.84 4.88
C ARG A 541 -14.60 4.23 5.56
N ALA A 542 -14.66 4.27 6.89
CA ALA A 542 -15.87 4.73 7.59
C ALA A 542 -16.10 6.22 7.31
N VAL A 543 -15.06 7.07 7.37
CA VAL A 543 -15.18 8.50 6.97
C VAL A 543 -15.56 8.64 5.50
N ALA A 544 -14.98 7.85 4.60
CA ALA A 544 -15.35 7.86 3.18
C ALA A 544 -16.80 7.42 2.93
N GLU A 545 -17.35 6.54 3.77
CA GLU A 545 -18.75 6.10 3.72
C GLU A 545 -19.70 7.20 4.23
N THR A 546 -19.25 8.10 5.11
CA THR A 546 -20.04 9.28 5.52
C THR A 546 -19.98 10.41 4.51
N ILE A 547 -18.91 10.48 3.70
CA ILE A 547 -18.81 11.38 2.55
C ILE A 547 -19.85 10.94 1.51
N GLY A 548 -21.00 11.61 1.53
CA GLY A 548 -22.13 11.30 0.64
C GLY A 548 -21.75 11.26 -0.84
N GLU A 549 -22.59 10.65 -1.67
CA GLU A 549 -22.42 10.75 -3.11
C GLU A 549 -22.93 12.12 -3.59
N PRO A 550 -22.10 12.93 -4.27
CA PRO A 550 -22.58 14.14 -4.92
C PRO A 550 -23.71 13.78 -5.90
N PRO A 551 -24.76 14.62 -6.01
CA PRO A 551 -25.84 14.35 -6.93
C PRO A 551 -25.27 14.24 -8.35
N ARG A 552 -25.59 13.14 -9.05
CA ARG A 552 -25.17 13.01 -10.45
C ARG A 552 -25.76 14.17 -11.26
N PRO A 553 -24.95 14.95 -11.99
CA PRO A 553 -25.44 16.10 -12.73
C PRO A 553 -26.52 15.66 -13.71
N ARG A 554 -27.74 16.20 -13.53
CA ARG A 554 -28.83 15.95 -14.48
C ARG A 554 -28.37 16.47 -15.84
N SER A 555 -28.48 15.64 -16.88
CA SER A 555 -28.11 16.02 -18.25
C SER A 555 -28.71 17.38 -18.62
N LEU A 556 -27.97 18.19 -19.38
CA LEU A 556 -28.42 19.50 -19.88
C LEU A 556 -29.84 19.40 -20.48
N TYR A 557 -30.12 18.31 -21.21
CA TYR A 557 -31.43 17.97 -21.74
C TYR A 557 -32.54 17.85 -20.69
N ARG A 558 -32.25 17.29 -19.51
CA ARG A 558 -33.22 17.16 -18.42
C ARG A 558 -33.41 18.49 -17.69
N ARG A 559 -32.37 19.32 -17.55
CA ARG A 559 -32.50 20.70 -17.00
C ARG A 559 -33.29 21.59 -17.95
N MET A 560 -33.06 21.50 -19.26
CA MET A 560 -33.86 22.18 -20.28
C MET A 560 -35.30 21.68 -20.29
N ALA A 561 -35.52 20.36 -20.24
CA ALA A 561 -36.86 19.78 -20.16
C ALA A 561 -37.61 20.23 -18.89
N ASP A 562 -36.96 20.28 -17.73
CA ASP A 562 -37.54 20.74 -16.47
C ASP A 562 -37.80 22.27 -16.48
N ALA A 563 -36.95 23.06 -17.15
CA ALA A 563 -37.15 24.50 -17.32
C ALA A 563 -38.31 24.81 -18.29
N ILE A 564 -38.43 24.06 -19.38
CA ILE A 564 -39.56 24.12 -20.32
C ILE A 564 -40.85 23.65 -19.62
N ALA A 565 -40.77 22.58 -18.81
CA ALA A 565 -41.91 22.06 -18.05
C ALA A 565 -42.43 23.05 -17.01
N ARG A 566 -41.53 23.80 -16.35
CA ARG A 566 -41.88 24.86 -15.40
C ARG A 566 -42.47 26.11 -16.08
N ARG A 567 -42.00 26.46 -17.29
CA ARG A 567 -42.49 27.64 -18.03
C ARG A 567 -43.74 27.38 -18.87
N SER A 568 -44.03 26.14 -19.25
CA SER A 568 -45.19 25.81 -20.10
C SER A 568 -45.68 24.37 -19.91
N PRO A 569 -46.49 24.10 -18.86
CA PRO A 569 -47.07 22.77 -18.58
C PRO A 569 -47.88 22.19 -19.75
N ARG A 570 -48.47 23.06 -20.59
CA ARG A 570 -49.24 22.66 -21.79
C ARG A 570 -48.36 22.06 -22.89
N LEU A 571 -47.13 22.55 -23.07
CA LEU A 571 -46.20 22.07 -24.10
C LEU A 571 -45.72 20.63 -23.80
N VAL A 572 -45.53 20.33 -22.51
CA VAL A 572 -45.14 18.98 -22.04
C VAL A 572 -46.25 17.96 -22.26
N ARG A 573 -47.52 18.34 -22.04
CA ARG A 573 -48.67 17.47 -22.38
C ARG A 573 -48.77 17.21 -23.89
N MET A 574 -48.42 18.18 -24.71
CA MET A 574 -48.51 18.09 -26.17
C MET A 574 -47.41 17.20 -26.79
N LEU A 575 -46.22 17.14 -26.17
CA LEU A 575 -45.07 16.37 -26.65
C LEU A 575 -44.97 14.94 -26.07
N GLN A 576 -45.77 14.60 -25.04
CA GLN A 576 -45.79 13.26 -24.45
C GLN A 576 -45.98 12.10 -25.47
N PRO A 577 -46.81 12.22 -26.52
CA PRO A 577 -46.95 11.17 -27.54
C PRO A 577 -45.66 10.94 -28.33
N ALA A 578 -44.94 12.01 -28.69
CA ALA A 578 -43.68 11.95 -29.45
C ALA A 578 -42.55 11.31 -28.62
N VAL A 579 -42.48 11.61 -27.32
CA VAL A 579 -41.50 11.01 -26.39
C VAL A 579 -41.74 9.51 -26.19
N ARG A 580 -43.01 9.06 -26.17
CA ARG A 580 -43.35 7.62 -26.12
C ARG A 580 -43.00 6.90 -27.43
N PHE A 581 -43.14 7.58 -28.57
CA PHE A 581 -42.79 7.05 -29.89
C PHE A 581 -41.27 6.82 -30.04
N VAL A 582 -40.44 7.78 -29.61
CA VAL A 582 -38.96 7.65 -29.63
C VAL A 582 -38.46 6.56 -28.68
N ARG A 583 -39.13 6.35 -27.53
CA ARG A 583 -38.81 5.24 -26.60
C ARG A 583 -39.14 3.85 -27.17
N ARG A 584 -40.13 3.72 -28.05
CA ARG A 584 -40.42 2.45 -28.74
C ARG A 584 -39.39 2.12 -29.82
N LEU A 585 -38.79 3.13 -30.46
CA LEU A 585 -37.79 2.94 -31.52
C LEU A 585 -36.38 2.60 -31.01
N THR A 586 -36.10 2.82 -29.72
CA THR A 586 -34.74 2.71 -29.14
C THR A 586 -34.52 1.49 -28.23
N GLY A 587 -35.50 0.58 -28.13
CA GLY A 587 -35.28 -0.79 -27.65
C GLY A 587 -34.79 -0.99 -26.20
N ARG A 588 -34.98 -0.04 -25.27
CA ARG A 588 -34.60 -0.25 -23.85
C ARG A 588 -35.74 -0.88 -23.03
N PRO A 589 -35.49 -1.97 -22.28
CA PRO A 589 -36.50 -2.60 -21.44
C PRO A 589 -36.81 -1.76 -20.19
N SER A 590 -38.06 -1.88 -19.74
CA SER A 590 -38.63 -1.26 -18.54
C SER A 590 -38.30 -2.06 -17.28
N GLY A 591 -37.55 -1.47 -16.34
CA GLY A 591 -37.80 -1.63 -14.90
C GLY A 591 -38.10 -0.22 -14.37
N GLY A 592 -39.24 0.13 -13.77
CA GLY A 592 -40.04 -0.58 -12.78
C GLY A 592 -39.51 -0.16 -11.41
N GLY A 593 -40.16 0.64 -10.57
CA GLY A 593 -41.40 1.40 -10.62
C GLY A 593 -41.53 2.13 -9.27
N ILE A 594 -41.99 3.39 -9.34
CA ILE A 594 -42.55 4.28 -8.30
C ILE A 594 -41.69 4.55 -7.06
#